data_AF-A0A6C1CBP9-F1
#
_entry.id   AF-A0A6C1CBP9-F1
#
_cell.length_a   1.000
_cell.length_b   1.000
_cell.length_c   1.000
_cell.angle_alpha   90.00
_cell.angle_beta   90.00
_cell.angle_gamma   90.00
#
_symmetry.space_group_name_H-M   'P 1'
#
loop_
_entity.id
_entity.type
_entity.pdbx_description
1 polymer ?
#
loop_
_entity_poly.entity_id
_entity_poly.type
_entity_poly.pdbx_seq_one_letter_code
_entity_poly.pdbx_strand_id
1 'polypeptide(L)' 'MKQDATYDHRAQQAVLAIEVHHTDGRTVHSVLVLTPNQVELYAIQLEQIIAKREQARQTGR' A
#
# COMPACT_ATOMS: atom_id res chain seq x y z
N MET A 1 -5.96 -11.65 4.97
CA MET A 1 -6.89 -10.67 5.57
C MET A 1 -7.01 -9.50 4.60
N LYS A 2 -8.20 -9.18 4.10
CA LYS A 2 -8.40 -7.99 3.24
C LYS A 2 -8.65 -6.81 4.18
N GLN A 3 -7.66 -5.95 4.37
CA GLN A 3 -7.81 -4.70 5.10
C GLN A 3 -8.01 -3.61 4.04
N ASP A 4 -9.26 -3.25 3.81
CA ASP A 4 -9.59 -2.21 2.84
C ASP A 4 -9.12 -0.86 3.36
N ALA A 5 -8.52 -0.06 2.48
CA ALA A 5 -8.23 1.33 2.78
C ALA A 5 -9.54 2.10 2.97
N THR A 6 -9.57 2.98 3.97
CA THR A 6 -10.72 3.85 4.24
C THR A 6 -10.31 5.31 4.09
N TYR A 7 -11.28 6.19 3.78
CA TYR A 7 -11.05 7.62 3.71
C TYR A 7 -11.84 8.33 4.81
N ASP A 8 -11.12 9.04 5.69
CA ASP A 8 -11.71 9.92 6.68
C ASP A 8 -11.82 11.33 6.10
N HIS A 9 -13.06 11.70 5.76
CA HIS A 9 -13.37 13.02 5.21
C HIS A 9 -13.11 14.16 6.21
N ARG A 10 -13.26 13.93 7.52
CA ARG A 10 -13.08 14.97 8.54
C ARG A 10 -11.60 15.29 8.75
N ALA A 11 -10.76 14.26 8.74
CA ALA A 11 -9.31 14.41 8.86
C ALA A 11 -8.62 14.69 7.51
N GLN A 12 -9.34 14.53 6.40
CA GLN A 12 -8.80 14.55 5.03
C GLN A 12 -7.64 13.56 4.84
N GLN A 13 -7.82 12.33 5.31
CA GLN A 13 -6.76 11.31 5.31
C GLN A 13 -7.29 9.95 4.85
N ALA A 14 -6.45 9.19 4.17
CA ALA A 14 -6.68 7.77 3.96
C ALA A 14 -6.00 6.96 5.06
N VAL A 15 -6.66 5.89 5.48
CA VAL A 15 -6.22 5.02 6.56
C VAL A 15 -6.19 3.58 6.05
N LEU A 16 -5.03 2.95 6.14
CA LEU A 16 -4.80 1.56 5.73
C LEU A 16 -4.15 0.81 6.89
N ALA A 17 -4.76 -0.28 7.33
CA ALA A 17 -4.10 -1.19 8.26
C ALA A 17 -3.01 -1.98 7.50
N ILE A 18 -1.83 -2.08 8.12
CA ILE A 18 -0.64 -2.67 7.52
C ILE A 18 0.05 -3.62 8.51
N GLU A 19 0.86 -4.52 7.98
CA GLU A 19 1.85 -5.27 8.75
C GLU A 19 3.24 -4.71 8.42
N VAL A 20 4.01 -4.35 9.45
CA VAL A 20 5.39 -3.87 9.32
C VAL A 20 6.33 -5.01 9.69
N HIS A 21 7.20 -5.37 8.75
CA HIS A 21 8.26 -6.34 8.97
C HIS A 21 9.53 -5.61 9.42
N HIS A 22 9.97 -5.88 10.65
CA HIS A 22 11.19 -5.32 11.21
C HIS A 22 12.40 -6.16 10.81
N THR A 23 13.58 -5.54 10.86
CA THR A 23 14.86 -6.18 10.51
C THR A 23 15.25 -7.30 11.47
N ASP A 24 14.69 -7.30 12.69
CA ASP A 24 14.84 -8.35 13.70
C ASP A 24 13.95 -9.59 13.43
N GLY A 25 13.22 -9.59 12.31
CA GLY A 25 12.32 -10.68 11.91
C GLY A 25 10.95 -10.65 12.58
N ARG A 26 10.67 -9.65 13.44
CA ARG A 26 9.33 -9.48 14.03
C ARG A 26 8.39 -8.80 13.07
N THR A 27 7.11 -9.10 13.22
CA THR A 27 6.02 -8.36 12.55
C THR A 27 5.17 -7.63 13.57
N VAL A 28 4.68 -6.45 13.19
CA VAL A 28 3.73 -5.69 14.00
C VAL A 28 2.61 -5.15 13.12
N HIS A 29 1.37 -5.23 13.62
CA HIS A 29 0.24 -4.56 12.99
C HIS A 29 0.26 -3.06 13.31
N SER A 30 0.09 -2.25 12.29
CA SER A 30 0.09 -0.80 12.40
C SER A 30 -0.96 -0.19 11.46
N VAL A 31 -1.08 1.13 11.52
CA VAL A 31 -1.98 1.91 10.69
C VAL A 31 -1.16 2.94 9.93
N LEU A 32 -1.24 2.87 8.59
CA LEU A 32 -0.69 3.88 7.70
C LEU A 32 -1.74 4.96 7.47
N VAL A 33 -1.38 6.19 7.82
CA VAL A 33 -2.21 7.39 7.58
C VAL A 33 -1.56 8.21 6.47
N LEU A 34 -2.33 8.52 5.44
CA LEU A 34 -1.85 9.20 4.24
C LEU A 34 -2.66 10.47 3.99
N THR A 35 -1.99 11.56 3.61
CA THR A 35 -2.63 12.74 3.05
C THR A 35 -3.13 12.48 1.63
N PRO A 36 -4.03 13.32 1.06
CA PRO A 36 -4.55 13.10 -0.29
C PRO A 36 -3.44 13.05 -1.36
N ASN A 37 -2.46 13.96 -1.28
CA ASN A 37 -1.33 13.98 -2.21
C ASN A 37 -0.47 12.70 -2.12
N GLN A 38 -0.32 12.13 -0.91
CA GLN A 38 0.39 10.87 -0.74
C GLN A 38 -0.38 9.69 -1.32
N VAL A 39 -1.72 9.69 -1.21
CA VAL A 39 -2.57 8.67 -1.85
C VAL A 39 -2.41 8.69 -3.37
N GLU A 40 -2.49 9.86 -3.99
CA GLU A 40 -2.32 10.01 -5.45
C GLU A 40 -0.93 9.55 -5.90
N LEU A 41 0.12 9.95 -5.19
CA LEU A 41 1.49 9.54 -5.48
C LEU A 41 1.66 8.01 -5.39
N TYR A 42 1.19 7.40 -4.30
CA TYR A 42 1.36 5.96 -4.10
C TYR A 42 0.48 5.13 -5.03
N ALA A 43 -0.70 5.60 -5.41
CA ALA A 43 -1.54 4.91 -6.40
C ALA A 43 -0.76 4.69 -7.71
N ILE A 44 -0.15 5.74 -8.25
CA ILE A 44 0.64 5.68 -9.49
C ILE A 44 1.83 4.71 -9.33
N GLN A 45 2.58 4.81 -8.23
CA GLN A 45 3.74 3.96 -8.00
C GLN A 45 3.36 2.48 -7.85
N LEU A 46 2.29 2.18 -7.12
CA LEU A 46 1.81 0.82 -6.92
C LEU A 46 1.28 0.21 -8.21
N GLU A 47 0.54 0.97 -9.04
CA GLU A 47 0.12 0.53 -10.36
C GLU A 47 1.31 0.15 -11.25
N GLN A 48 2.37 0.96 -11.25
CA GLN A 48 3.60 0.67 -12.00
C GLN A 48 4.29 -0.62 -11.51
N ILE A 49 4.35 -0.85 -10.20
CA ILE A 49 4.94 -2.05 -9.62
C ILE A 49 4.12 -3.30 -10.00
N ILE A 50 2.78 -3.21 -9.93
CA ILE A 50 1.88 -4.29 -10.34
C ILE A 50 2.07 -4.60 -11.84
N ALA A 51 2.12 -3.57 -12.69
CA ALA A 51 2.35 -3.75 -14.12
C ALA A 51 3.68 -4.45 -14.41
N LYS A 52 4.77 -4.04 -13.73
CA LYS A 52 6.09 -4.70 -13.85
C LYS A 52 6.04 -6.17 -13.45
N ARG A 53 5.32 -6.49 -12.36
CA ARG A 53 5.14 -7.87 -11.91
C ARG A 53 4.42 -8.72 -12.94
N GLU A 54 3.35 -8.20 -13.54
CA GLU A 54 2.59 -8.95 -14.56
C GLU A 54 3.38 -9.13 -15.86
N GLN A 55 4.18 -8.15 -16.27
CA GLN A 55 5.13 -8.31 -17.39
C GLN A 55 6.14 -9.43 -17.12
N ALA A 56 6.76 -9.46 -15.94
CA ALA A 56 7.73 -10.49 -15.57
C ALA A 56 7.12 -11.92 -15.61
N ARG A 57 5.83 -12.05 -15.27
CA ARG A 57 5.11 -13.33 -15.34
C ARG A 57 4.82 -13.79 -16.77
N GLN A 58 4.66 -12.86 -17.70
CA GLN A 58 4.41 -13.16 -19.11
C GLN A 58 5.70 -13.55 -19.84
N THR A 59 6.83 -12.93 -19.50
CA THR A 59 8.14 -13.25 -20.10
C THR A 59 8.74 -14.58 -19.60
N GLY A 60 8.41 -14.99 -18.38
CA GLY A 60 8.85 -16.28 -17.82
C GLY A 60 8.03 -17.49 -18.25
N ARG A 61 7.08 -17.32 -19.17
CA ARG A 61 6.20 -18.37 -19.72
C ARG A 61 6.54 -18.64 -21.18
#